data_AF-A0A7Y7TR39-F1
#
_entry.id   AF-A0A7Y7TR39-F1
#
_cell.length_a   1.000
_cell.length_b   1.000
_cell.length_c   1.000
_cell.angle_alpha   90.00
_cell.angle_beta   90.00
_cell.angle_gamma   90.00
#
_symmetry.space_group_name_H-M   'P 1'
#
loop_
_entity.id
_entity.type
_entity.pdbx_description
1 polymer ?
#
loop_
_entity_poly.entity_id
_entity_poly.type
_entity_poly.pdbx_seq_one_letter_code
_entity_poly.pdbx_strand_id
1 'polypeptide(L)'
;MNPIINTQTDLNINVFFDNIISSYETRVQKIQSAFQSSENITESSHSLFDNVHNSLTDLKKERDILNSKLCGTLAKNGSLRKKDYNTLMSDVLVVLDEKEKVAETQFLKFIEAQKETAQSLKNSLLGIKDITSEDAIEKISNIKEQLSQVSKLQDMRKDMVMKTFMDFHQMHSSMIKYLEFLLEKGDQILIQDIKEVKNLIMKQIK
;
A
#
# COMPACT_ATOMS: atom_id res chain seq x y z
N MET A 1 70.83 -33.72 -8.07
CA MET A 1 70.33 -32.39 -8.50
C MET A 1 68.81 -32.44 -8.44
N ASN A 2 68.21 -31.90 -7.38
CA ASN A 2 66.75 -31.79 -7.30
C ASN A 2 66.30 -30.56 -8.10
N PRO A 3 65.21 -30.66 -8.88
CA PRO A 3 64.60 -29.47 -9.46
C PRO A 3 63.94 -28.68 -8.33
N ILE A 4 64.30 -27.41 -8.20
CA ILE A 4 63.59 -26.45 -7.36
C ILE A 4 62.24 -26.22 -8.04
N ILE A 5 61.22 -26.92 -7.56
CA ILE A 5 59.84 -26.75 -8.02
C ILE A 5 59.40 -25.36 -7.57
N ASN A 6 58.89 -24.61 -8.54
CA ASN A 6 58.52 -23.20 -8.50
C ASN A 6 57.22 -22.98 -7.68
N THR A 7 57.23 -23.33 -6.39
CA THR A 7 56.06 -23.28 -5.49
C THR A 7 55.52 -21.87 -5.25
N GLN A 8 56.33 -20.84 -5.51
CA GLN A 8 55.96 -19.44 -5.24
C GLN A 8 55.08 -18.82 -6.33
N THR A 9 55.13 -19.35 -7.56
CA THR A 9 54.25 -18.92 -8.66
C THR A 9 52.89 -19.61 -8.58
N ASP A 10 52.87 -20.90 -8.19
CA ASP A 10 51.63 -21.67 -7.99
C ASP A 10 50.80 -21.15 -6.81
N LEU A 11 51.44 -20.71 -5.71
CA LEU A 11 50.73 -20.07 -4.59
C LEU A 11 50.04 -18.76 -5.01
N ASN A 12 50.68 -17.98 -5.89
CA ASN A 12 50.17 -16.68 -6.33
C ASN A 12 49.01 -16.83 -7.32
N ILE A 13 49.06 -17.88 -8.16
CA ILE A 13 47.98 -18.24 -9.09
C ILE A 13 46.75 -18.76 -8.34
N ASN A 14 46.94 -19.61 -7.32
CA ASN A 14 45.82 -20.10 -6.51
C ASN A 14 45.12 -18.96 -5.74
N VAL A 15 45.88 -18.05 -5.12
CA VAL A 15 45.32 -16.87 -4.45
C VAL A 15 44.57 -15.96 -5.44
N PHE A 16 45.07 -15.82 -6.67
CA PHE A 16 44.38 -15.08 -7.72
C PHE A 16 43.05 -15.74 -8.12
N PHE A 17 43.03 -17.06 -8.32
CA PHE A 17 41.80 -17.80 -8.62
C PHE A 17 40.80 -17.76 -7.46
N ASP A 18 41.24 -17.92 -6.21
CA ASP A 18 40.39 -17.82 -5.03
C ASP A 18 39.74 -16.44 -4.90
N ASN A 19 40.48 -15.37 -5.20
CA ASN A 19 39.94 -14.01 -5.23
C ASN A 19 38.90 -13.82 -6.34
N ILE A 20 39.12 -14.40 -7.53
CA ILE A 20 38.14 -14.38 -8.62
C ILE A 20 36.89 -15.15 -8.22
N ILE A 21 37.03 -16.36 -7.70
CA ILE A 21 35.92 -17.22 -7.27
C ILE A 21 35.10 -16.50 -6.19
N SER A 22 35.75 -15.97 -5.15
CA SER A 22 35.09 -15.23 -4.07
C SER A 22 34.33 -14.00 -4.57
N SER A 23 34.89 -13.26 -5.53
CA SER A 23 34.23 -12.12 -6.18
C SER A 23 32.97 -12.55 -6.94
N TYR A 24 33.03 -13.66 -7.69
CA TYR A 24 31.87 -14.21 -8.39
C TYR A 24 30.81 -14.73 -7.42
N GLU A 25 31.19 -15.47 -6.37
CA GLU A 25 30.28 -15.94 -5.33
C GLU A 25 29.56 -14.78 -4.65
N THR A 26 30.29 -13.71 -4.30
CA THR A 26 29.72 -12.49 -3.72
C THR A 26 28.68 -11.85 -4.66
N ARG A 27 28.93 -11.84 -5.98
CA ARG A 27 27.99 -11.30 -6.98
C ARG A 27 26.77 -12.20 -7.11
N VAL A 28 26.93 -13.52 -7.14
CA VAL A 28 25.83 -14.49 -7.18
C VAL A 28 24.95 -14.36 -5.95
N GLN A 29 25.53 -14.25 -4.75
CA GLN A 29 24.78 -14.00 -3.52
C GLN A 29 23.97 -12.70 -3.58
N LYS A 30 24.58 -11.59 -4.05
CA LYS A 30 23.86 -10.31 -4.17
C LYS A 30 22.67 -10.41 -5.14
N ILE A 31 22.83 -11.12 -6.26
CA ILE A 31 21.75 -11.37 -7.22
C ILE A 31 20.65 -12.23 -6.58
N GLN A 32 21.02 -13.30 -5.89
CA GLN A 32 20.08 -14.18 -5.19
C GLN A 32 19.30 -13.41 -4.11
N SER A 33 19.96 -12.59 -3.31
CA SER A 33 19.31 -11.73 -2.32
C SER A 33 18.36 -10.72 -2.96
N ALA A 34 18.70 -10.16 -4.13
CA ALA A 34 17.81 -9.26 -4.86
C ALA A 34 16.54 -9.99 -5.37
N PHE A 35 16.67 -11.21 -5.87
CA PHE A 35 15.53 -12.03 -6.28
C PHE A 35 14.64 -12.43 -5.10
N GLN A 36 15.23 -12.90 -4.00
CA GLN A 36 14.49 -13.20 -2.76
C GLN A 36 13.76 -11.98 -2.21
N SER A 37 14.41 -10.80 -2.24
CA SER A 37 13.78 -9.54 -1.83
C SER A 37 12.57 -9.20 -2.72
N SER A 38 12.63 -9.48 -4.02
CA SER A 38 11.50 -9.27 -4.94
C SER A 38 10.31 -10.20 -4.65
N GLU A 39 10.56 -11.44 -4.28
CA GLU A 39 9.49 -12.38 -3.88
C GLU A 39 8.85 -11.94 -2.56
N ASN A 40 9.67 -11.55 -1.58
CA ASN A 40 9.20 -10.98 -0.31
C ASN A 40 8.39 -9.68 -0.50
N ILE A 41 8.74 -8.84 -1.50
CA ILE A 41 7.94 -7.64 -1.85
C ILE A 41 6.54 -8.05 -2.32
N THR A 42 6.41 -9.13 -3.09
CA THR A 42 5.12 -9.58 -3.59
C THR A 42 4.24 -10.10 -2.45
N GLU A 43 4.81 -10.92 -1.57
CA GLU A 43 4.10 -11.46 -0.40
C GLU A 43 3.70 -10.35 0.59
N SER A 44 4.64 -9.45 0.90
CA SER A 44 4.36 -8.30 1.78
C SER A 44 3.33 -7.34 1.16
N SER A 45 3.32 -7.17 -0.16
CA SER A 45 2.31 -6.38 -0.86
C SER A 45 0.91 -6.98 -0.75
N HIS A 46 0.79 -8.32 -0.83
CA HIS A 46 -0.48 -9.01 -0.61
C HIS A 46 -0.94 -8.89 0.84
N SER A 47 -0.06 -9.11 1.81
CA SER A 47 -0.39 -8.92 3.22
C SER A 47 -0.82 -7.47 3.52
N LEU A 48 -0.14 -6.48 2.94
CA LEU A 48 -0.49 -5.07 3.08
C LEU A 48 -1.87 -4.78 2.48
N PHE A 49 -2.19 -5.38 1.33
CA PHE A 49 -3.52 -5.30 0.71
C PHE A 49 -4.62 -5.89 1.59
N ASP A 50 -4.42 -7.10 2.08
CA ASP A 50 -5.40 -7.76 2.95
C ASP A 50 -5.64 -6.94 4.23
N ASN A 51 -4.58 -6.39 4.83
CA ASN A 51 -4.69 -5.54 6.01
C ASN A 51 -5.49 -4.26 5.73
N VAL A 52 -5.24 -3.61 4.59
CA VAL A 52 -5.98 -2.41 4.19
C VAL A 52 -7.44 -2.73 3.89
N HIS A 53 -7.71 -3.79 3.13
CA HIS A 53 -9.05 -4.21 2.79
C HIS A 53 -9.86 -4.59 4.05
N ASN A 54 -9.25 -5.34 4.97
CA ASN A 54 -9.86 -5.69 6.25
C ASN A 54 -10.14 -4.44 7.10
N SER A 55 -9.18 -3.51 7.17
CA SER A 55 -9.36 -2.25 7.90
C SER A 55 -10.52 -1.42 7.35
N LEU A 56 -10.60 -1.23 6.03
CA LEU A 56 -11.73 -0.54 5.39
C LEU A 56 -13.06 -1.24 5.66
N THR A 57 -13.07 -2.57 5.58
CA THR A 57 -14.25 -3.39 5.88
C THR A 57 -14.71 -3.22 7.33
N ASP A 58 -13.79 -3.18 8.29
CA ASP A 58 -14.14 -3.03 9.70
C ASP A 58 -14.63 -1.61 10.02
N LEU A 59 -14.02 -0.58 9.44
CA LEU A 59 -14.52 0.79 9.50
C LEU A 59 -15.95 0.89 8.94
N LYS A 60 -16.23 0.23 7.81
CA LYS A 60 -17.57 0.17 7.24
C LYS A 60 -18.58 -0.50 8.19
N LYS A 61 -18.23 -1.66 8.74
CA LYS A 61 -19.09 -2.36 9.72
C LYS A 61 -19.39 -1.51 10.93
N GLU A 62 -18.39 -0.83 11.50
CA GLU A 62 -18.55 0.05 12.64
C GLU A 62 -19.57 1.16 12.35
N ARG A 63 -19.40 1.85 11.22
CA ARG A 63 -20.34 2.87 10.74
C ARG A 63 -21.74 2.31 10.59
N ASP A 64 -21.88 1.15 9.95
CA ASP A 64 -23.18 0.54 9.66
C ASP A 64 -23.91 0.11 10.95
N ILE A 65 -23.17 -0.37 11.95
CA ILE A 65 -23.70 -0.69 13.29
C ILE A 65 -24.23 0.57 13.97
N LEU A 66 -23.44 1.63 14.05
CA LEU A 66 -23.85 2.88 14.70
C LEU A 66 -25.02 3.54 13.97
N ASN A 67 -25.00 3.58 12.63
CA ASN A 67 -26.07 4.11 11.81
C ASN A 67 -27.38 3.31 12.00
N SER A 68 -27.29 1.98 12.06
CA SER A 68 -28.46 1.12 12.32
C SER A 68 -29.01 1.31 13.73
N LYS A 69 -28.14 1.45 14.73
CA LYS A 69 -28.52 1.72 16.12
C LYS A 69 -29.25 3.07 16.23
N LEU A 70 -28.72 4.11 15.60
CA LEU A 70 -29.29 5.46 15.62
C LEU A 70 -30.67 5.49 14.92
N CYS A 71 -30.79 4.84 13.77
CA CYS A 71 -32.08 4.63 13.08
C CYS A 71 -33.10 3.93 13.97
N GLY A 72 -32.67 2.90 14.71
CA GLY A 72 -33.49 2.18 15.68
C GLY A 72 -33.97 3.06 16.83
N THR A 73 -33.06 3.84 17.45
CA THR A 73 -33.38 4.75 18.56
C THR A 73 -34.40 5.80 18.13
N LEU A 74 -34.17 6.48 17.00
CA LEU A 74 -35.10 7.49 16.47
C LEU A 74 -36.49 6.94 16.18
N ALA A 75 -36.55 5.71 15.64
CA ALA A 75 -37.82 5.06 15.34
C ALA A 75 -38.55 4.63 16.61
N LYS A 76 -37.83 4.11 17.61
CA LYS A 76 -38.39 3.69 18.89
C LYS A 76 -39.00 4.86 19.65
N ASN A 77 -38.37 6.02 19.58
CA ASN A 77 -38.79 7.21 20.34
C ASN A 77 -39.80 8.07 19.59
N GLY A 78 -40.21 7.65 18.38
CA GLY A 78 -41.16 8.38 17.54
C GLY A 78 -40.60 9.63 16.86
N SER A 79 -39.31 9.96 17.06
CA SER A 79 -38.66 11.14 16.50
C SER A 79 -38.54 11.09 14.97
N LEU A 80 -38.29 9.91 14.39
CA LEU A 80 -38.17 9.76 12.93
C LEU A 80 -38.45 8.31 12.50
N ARG A 81 -39.27 8.12 11.45
CA ARG A 81 -39.49 6.78 10.87
C ARG A 81 -38.20 6.30 10.19
N LYS A 82 -37.93 4.99 10.27
CA LYS A 82 -36.73 4.36 9.64
C LYS A 82 -36.56 4.73 8.16
N LYS A 83 -37.65 4.75 7.39
CA LYS A 83 -37.62 5.12 5.96
C LYS A 83 -37.18 6.58 5.74
N ASP A 84 -37.67 7.49 6.58
CA ASP A 84 -37.36 8.91 6.50
C ASP A 84 -35.89 9.15 6.91
N TYR A 85 -35.40 8.43 7.92
CA TYR A 85 -33.98 8.44 8.31
C TYR A 85 -33.07 7.93 7.18
N ASN A 86 -33.39 6.77 6.61
CA ASN A 86 -32.59 6.19 5.53
C ASN A 86 -32.52 7.13 4.33
N THR A 87 -33.64 7.78 3.98
CA THR A 87 -33.67 8.79 2.90
C THR A 87 -32.79 10.00 3.24
N LEU A 88 -32.85 10.47 4.50
CA LEU A 88 -32.05 11.61 4.95
C LEU A 88 -30.55 11.33 4.88
N MET A 89 -30.12 10.14 5.32
CA MET A 89 -28.70 9.76 5.41
C MET A 89 -28.13 9.18 4.11
N SER A 90 -28.97 8.81 3.14
CA SER A 90 -28.56 8.15 1.89
C SER A 90 -27.40 8.87 1.20
N ASP A 91 -27.50 10.19 1.00
CA ASP A 91 -26.46 10.95 0.29
C ASP A 91 -25.11 10.88 1.01
N VAL A 92 -25.12 10.94 2.35
CA VAL A 92 -23.90 10.86 3.17
C VAL A 92 -23.27 9.49 3.02
N LEU A 93 -24.06 8.42 3.13
CA LEU A 93 -23.58 7.04 3.03
C LEU A 93 -23.01 6.74 1.65
N VAL A 94 -23.65 7.21 0.58
CA VAL A 94 -23.15 7.08 -0.80
C VAL A 94 -21.78 7.73 -0.94
N VAL A 95 -21.65 8.98 -0.49
CA VAL A 95 -20.37 9.70 -0.59
C VAL A 95 -19.27 9.02 0.23
N LEU A 96 -19.59 8.50 1.43
CA LEU A 96 -18.62 7.76 2.25
C LEU A 96 -18.17 6.46 1.56
N ASP A 97 -19.10 5.71 0.97
CA ASP A 97 -18.81 4.49 0.21
C ASP A 97 -17.95 4.79 -1.04
N GLU A 98 -18.20 5.91 -1.72
CA GLU A 98 -17.36 6.36 -2.83
C GLU A 98 -15.92 6.66 -2.38
N LYS A 99 -15.75 7.35 -1.25
CA LYS A 99 -14.43 7.69 -0.71
C LYS A 99 -13.67 6.44 -0.22
N GLU A 100 -14.37 5.50 0.41
CA GLU A 100 -13.83 4.18 0.78
C GLU A 100 -13.29 3.45 -0.46
N LYS A 101 -14.11 3.38 -1.51
CA LYS A 101 -13.73 2.74 -2.78
C LYS A 101 -12.57 3.45 -3.46
N VAL A 102 -12.49 4.77 -3.38
CA VAL A 102 -11.34 5.54 -3.90
C VAL A 102 -10.07 5.17 -3.13
N ALA A 103 -10.11 5.10 -1.79
CA ALA A 103 -8.95 4.70 -0.98
C ALA A 103 -8.48 3.28 -1.34
N GLU A 104 -9.39 2.32 -1.40
CA GLU A 104 -9.11 0.94 -1.82
C GLU A 104 -8.51 0.87 -3.24
N THR A 105 -9.11 1.58 -4.19
CA THR A 105 -8.65 1.58 -5.59
C THR A 105 -7.25 2.20 -5.73
N GLN A 106 -6.96 3.29 -5.01
CA GLN A 106 -5.63 3.90 -5.04
C GLN A 106 -4.57 2.96 -4.47
N PHE A 107 -4.92 2.24 -3.41
CA PHE A 107 -4.05 1.22 -2.85
C PHE A 107 -3.76 0.08 -3.83
N LEU A 108 -4.82 -0.46 -4.45
CA LEU A 108 -4.68 -1.55 -5.42
C LEU A 108 -3.77 -1.15 -6.58
N LYS A 109 -3.97 0.04 -7.14
CA LYS A 109 -3.12 0.60 -8.21
C LYS A 109 -1.66 0.73 -7.78
N PHE A 110 -1.40 1.07 -6.52
CA PHE A 110 -0.04 1.14 -6.00
C PHE A 110 0.61 -0.25 -5.94
N ILE A 111 -0.11 -1.27 -5.47
CA ILE A 111 0.39 -2.65 -5.44
C ILE A 111 0.64 -3.20 -6.85
N GLU A 112 -0.28 -2.98 -7.79
CA GLU A 112 -0.10 -3.38 -9.19
C GLU A 112 1.13 -2.72 -9.81
N ALA A 113 1.31 -1.41 -9.58
CA ALA A 113 2.50 -0.69 -10.01
C ALA A 113 3.81 -1.24 -9.42
N GLN A 114 3.80 -1.64 -8.15
CA GLN A 114 4.96 -2.25 -7.50
C GLN A 114 5.33 -3.59 -8.17
N LYS A 115 4.32 -4.41 -8.46
CA LYS A 115 4.47 -5.69 -9.16
C LYS A 115 5.02 -5.52 -10.58
N GLU A 116 4.44 -4.60 -11.35
CA GLU A 116 4.91 -4.28 -12.72
C GLU A 116 6.37 -3.82 -12.72
N THR A 117 6.73 -2.98 -11.74
CA THR A 117 8.10 -2.51 -11.58
C THR A 117 9.06 -3.66 -11.29
N ALA A 118 8.75 -4.51 -10.31
CA ALA A 118 9.58 -5.64 -9.93
C ALA A 118 9.77 -6.61 -11.12
N GLN A 119 8.71 -6.87 -11.87
CA GLN A 119 8.76 -7.72 -13.06
C GLN A 119 9.60 -7.10 -14.18
N SER A 120 9.45 -5.79 -14.43
CA SER A 120 10.26 -5.07 -15.41
C SER A 120 11.74 -5.12 -15.06
N LEU A 121 12.09 -4.86 -13.78
CA LEU A 121 13.47 -4.95 -13.30
C LEU A 121 14.05 -6.36 -13.46
N LYS A 122 13.28 -7.39 -13.09
CA LYS A 122 13.65 -8.79 -13.30
C LYS A 122 13.95 -9.09 -14.77
N ASN A 123 13.07 -8.68 -15.68
CA ASN A 123 13.24 -8.92 -17.11
C ASN A 123 14.48 -8.20 -17.67
N SER A 124 14.71 -6.94 -17.26
CA SER A 124 15.88 -6.17 -17.66
C SER A 124 17.18 -6.80 -17.17
N LEU A 125 17.21 -7.32 -15.94
CA LEU A 125 18.39 -8.01 -15.39
C LEU A 125 18.65 -9.35 -16.08
N LEU A 126 17.62 -10.14 -16.36
CA LEU A 126 17.75 -11.42 -17.09
C LEU A 126 18.20 -11.23 -18.56
N GLY A 127 17.98 -10.05 -19.12
CA GLY A 127 18.42 -9.70 -20.48
C GLY A 127 19.94 -9.48 -20.63
N ILE A 128 20.69 -9.37 -19.53
CA ILE A 128 22.14 -9.19 -19.54
C ILE A 128 22.81 -10.57 -19.63
N LYS A 129 23.31 -10.92 -20.81
CA LYS A 129 23.97 -12.22 -21.06
C LYS A 129 25.48 -12.19 -20.85
N ASP A 130 26.15 -11.08 -21.16
CA ASP A 130 27.60 -10.91 -20.98
C ASP A 130 27.93 -9.53 -20.40
N ILE A 131 28.30 -9.53 -19.13
CA ILE A 131 28.44 -8.37 -18.23
C ILE A 131 29.67 -7.51 -18.55
N THR A 132 30.61 -8.01 -19.36
CA THR A 132 31.85 -7.30 -19.73
C THR A 132 31.76 -6.64 -21.10
N SER A 133 30.70 -6.89 -21.87
CA SER A 133 30.45 -6.23 -23.15
C SER A 133 30.09 -4.75 -22.96
N GLU A 134 30.47 -3.89 -23.91
CA GLU A 134 30.04 -2.47 -23.92
C GLU A 134 28.51 -2.34 -23.91
N ASP A 135 27.81 -3.24 -24.62
CA ASP A 135 26.35 -3.36 -24.61
C ASP A 135 25.78 -3.63 -23.21
N ALA A 136 26.45 -4.45 -22.39
CA ALA A 136 26.02 -4.67 -21.01
C ALA A 136 26.32 -3.49 -20.09
N ILE A 137 27.42 -2.77 -20.30
CA ILE A 137 27.74 -1.55 -19.53
C ILE A 137 26.67 -0.48 -19.78
N GLU A 138 26.28 -0.28 -21.04
CA GLU A 138 25.20 0.62 -21.43
C GLU A 138 23.85 0.19 -20.84
N LYS A 139 23.49 -1.11 -20.97
CA LYS A 139 22.27 -1.67 -20.37
C LYS A 139 22.23 -1.51 -18.85
N ILE A 140 23.34 -1.72 -18.15
CA ILE A 140 23.44 -1.52 -16.70
C ILE A 140 23.25 -0.05 -16.33
N SER A 141 23.81 0.88 -17.11
CA SER A 141 23.60 2.31 -16.91
C SER A 141 22.13 2.69 -17.06
N ASN A 142 21.49 2.21 -18.14
CA ASN A 142 20.06 2.44 -18.39
C ASN A 142 19.18 1.85 -17.28
N ILE A 143 19.49 0.65 -16.78
CA ILE A 143 18.77 0.04 -15.66
C ILE A 143 18.91 0.87 -14.38
N LYS A 144 20.09 1.42 -14.08
CA LYS A 144 20.30 2.30 -12.92
C LYS A 144 19.49 3.59 -13.03
N GLU A 145 19.42 4.18 -14.22
CA GLU A 145 18.60 5.38 -14.45
C GLU A 145 17.12 5.07 -14.29
N GLN A 146 16.64 3.98 -14.89
CA GLN A 146 15.26 3.51 -14.73
C GLN A 146 14.91 3.24 -13.27
N LEU A 147 15.79 2.59 -12.51
CA LEU A 147 15.64 2.35 -11.07
C LEU A 147 15.49 3.66 -10.28
N SER A 148 16.29 4.68 -10.60
CA SER A 148 16.22 5.99 -9.95
C SER A 148 14.88 6.67 -10.23
N GLN A 149 14.40 6.64 -11.47
CA GLN A 149 13.10 7.20 -11.84
C GLN A 149 11.93 6.45 -11.17
N VAL A 150 12.00 5.11 -11.18
CA VAL A 150 11.05 4.23 -10.51
C VAL A 150 10.96 4.54 -9.02
N SER A 151 12.09 4.65 -8.32
CA SER A 151 12.12 4.93 -6.89
C SER A 151 11.39 6.23 -6.56
N LYS A 152 11.67 7.30 -7.32
CA LYS A 152 10.99 8.60 -7.15
C LYS A 152 9.48 8.48 -7.38
N LEU A 153 9.07 7.77 -8.42
CA LEU A 153 7.67 7.56 -8.75
C LEU A 153 6.95 6.75 -7.65
N GLN A 154 7.61 5.75 -7.09
CA GLN A 154 7.09 4.93 -5.99
C GLN A 154 6.90 5.74 -4.72
N ASP A 155 7.86 6.59 -4.37
CA ASP A 155 7.75 7.50 -3.21
C ASP A 155 6.57 8.46 -3.39
N MET A 156 6.45 9.10 -4.56
CA MET A 156 5.32 9.98 -4.86
C MET A 156 3.96 9.26 -4.77
N ARG A 157 3.88 8.03 -5.29
CA ARG A 157 2.66 7.22 -5.23
C ARG A 157 2.34 6.80 -3.80
N LYS A 158 3.35 6.40 -3.02
CA LYS A 158 3.20 6.06 -1.61
C LYS A 158 2.63 7.24 -0.82
N ASP A 159 3.17 8.44 -1.01
CA ASP A 159 2.68 9.65 -0.34
C ASP A 159 1.24 9.97 -0.73
N MET A 160 0.89 9.82 -2.01
CA MET A 160 -0.48 10.02 -2.50
C MET A 160 -1.48 9.02 -1.89
N VAL A 161 -1.10 7.74 -1.84
CA VAL A 161 -1.93 6.69 -1.23
C VAL A 161 -2.08 6.95 0.25
N MET A 162 -0.98 7.21 0.97
CA MET A 162 -1.00 7.49 2.40
C MET A 162 -1.91 8.67 2.73
N LYS A 163 -1.78 9.78 1.97
CA LYS A 163 -2.66 10.92 2.11
C LYS A 163 -4.13 10.55 1.91
N THR A 164 -4.45 9.80 0.86
CA THR A 164 -5.83 9.37 0.57
C THR A 164 -6.42 8.54 1.72
N PHE A 165 -5.63 7.63 2.31
CA PHE A 165 -6.05 6.86 3.47
C PHE A 165 -6.24 7.72 4.71
N MET A 166 -5.31 8.64 4.99
CA MET A 166 -5.42 9.53 6.14
C MET A 166 -6.65 10.44 6.03
N ASP A 167 -6.90 10.99 4.85
CA ASP A 167 -8.08 11.83 4.57
C ASP A 167 -9.37 11.02 4.78
N PHE A 168 -9.43 9.79 4.26
CA PHE A 168 -10.58 8.89 4.48
C PHE A 168 -10.77 8.53 5.96
N HIS A 169 -9.69 8.15 6.64
CA HIS A 169 -9.72 7.77 8.05
C HIS A 169 -10.17 8.93 8.94
N GLN A 170 -9.70 10.15 8.67
CA GLN A 170 -10.11 11.35 9.40
C GLN A 170 -11.60 11.65 9.18
N MET A 171 -12.08 11.56 7.94
CA MET A 171 -13.49 11.71 7.60
C MET A 171 -14.37 10.66 8.31
N HIS A 172 -13.96 9.39 8.29
CA HIS A 172 -14.65 8.32 8.99
C HIS A 172 -14.66 8.55 10.51
N SER A 173 -13.51 8.89 11.11
CA SER A 173 -13.40 9.19 12.54
C SER A 173 -14.34 10.33 12.97
N SER A 174 -14.46 11.39 12.14
CA SER A 174 -15.41 12.48 12.40
C SER A 174 -16.85 11.98 12.35
N MET A 175 -17.19 11.15 11.35
CA MET A 175 -18.52 10.54 11.22
C MET A 175 -18.89 9.71 12.45
N ILE A 176 -17.99 8.83 12.90
CA ILE A 176 -18.19 8.00 14.10
C ILE A 176 -18.46 8.87 15.32
N LYS A 177 -17.63 9.88 15.58
CA LYS A 177 -17.83 10.82 16.69
C LYS A 177 -19.19 11.49 16.67
N TYR A 178 -19.69 11.89 15.50
CA TYR A 178 -21.02 12.47 15.39
C TYR A 178 -22.14 11.47 15.65
N LEU A 179 -22.01 10.23 15.14
CA LEU A 179 -22.98 9.17 15.42
C LEU A 179 -23.03 8.79 16.90
N GLU A 180 -21.87 8.66 17.54
CA GLU A 180 -21.75 8.40 18.97
C GLU A 180 -22.36 9.52 19.80
N PHE A 181 -22.01 10.78 19.51
CA PHE A 181 -22.58 11.95 20.17
C PHE A 181 -24.12 11.98 20.08
N LEU A 182 -24.67 11.61 18.92
CA LEU A 182 -26.13 11.50 18.77
C LEU A 182 -26.67 10.38 19.65
N LEU A 183 -26.06 9.19 19.61
CA LEU A 183 -26.49 8.04 20.41
C LEU A 183 -26.42 8.30 21.92
N GLU A 184 -25.47 9.10 22.40
CA GLU A 184 -25.37 9.52 23.81
C GLU A 184 -26.58 10.32 24.28
N LYS A 185 -27.24 11.08 23.40
CA LYS A 185 -28.49 11.78 23.73
C LYS A 185 -29.68 10.84 23.95
N GLY A 186 -29.57 9.57 23.51
CA GLY A 186 -30.58 8.54 23.71
C GLY A 186 -31.98 8.95 23.25
N ASP A 187 -32.92 9.07 24.19
CA ASP A 187 -34.31 9.37 23.87
C ASP A 187 -34.59 10.84 23.56
N GLN A 188 -33.61 11.71 23.78
CA GLN A 188 -33.72 13.15 23.52
C GLN A 188 -33.33 13.52 22.09
N ILE A 189 -32.92 12.56 21.26
CA ILE A 189 -32.49 12.84 19.87
C ILE A 189 -33.69 13.31 19.03
N LEU A 190 -33.52 14.47 18.40
CA LEU A 190 -34.48 15.05 17.49
C LEU A 190 -34.01 14.93 16.03
N ILE A 191 -34.96 15.01 15.10
CA ILE A 191 -34.66 15.06 13.66
C ILE A 191 -33.70 16.21 13.30
N GLN A 192 -33.77 17.32 14.04
CA GLN A 192 -32.93 18.49 13.81
C GLN A 192 -31.45 18.19 14.08
N ASP A 193 -31.14 17.39 15.11
CA ASP A 193 -29.78 16.95 15.39
C ASP A 193 -29.20 16.13 14.22
N ILE A 194 -30.02 15.27 13.60
CA ILE A 194 -29.60 14.46 12.45
C ILE A 194 -29.31 15.35 11.23
N LYS A 195 -30.14 16.36 10.99
CA LYS A 195 -29.94 17.32 9.90
C LYS A 195 -28.66 18.13 10.10
N GLU A 196 -28.37 18.55 11.32
CA GLU A 196 -27.15 19.27 11.65
C GLU A 196 -25.90 18.41 11.41
N VAL A 197 -25.91 17.17 11.90
CA VAL A 197 -24.82 16.21 11.65
C VAL A 197 -24.64 15.93 10.17
N LYS A 198 -25.72 15.67 9.42
CA LYS A 198 -25.66 15.54 7.95
C LYS A 198 -24.95 16.74 7.32
N ASN A 199 -25.32 17.95 7.70
CA ASN A 199 -24.73 19.17 7.14
C ASN A 199 -23.26 19.33 7.49
N LEU A 200 -22.86 18.98 8.72
CA LEU A 200 -21.45 19.02 9.16
C LEU A 200 -20.59 18.05 8.36
N ILE A 201 -21.06 16.80 8.22
CA ILE A 201 -20.36 15.77 7.45
C ILE A 201 -20.25 16.19 5.97
N MET A 202 -21.36 16.62 5.35
CA MET A 202 -21.34 17.05 3.95
C MET A 202 -20.44 18.27 3.70
N LYS A 203 -20.17 19.11 4.69
CA LYS A 203 -19.18 20.21 4.59
C LYS A 203 -17.74 19.73 4.68
N GLN A 204 -17.47 18.65 5.39
CA GLN A 204 -16.12 18.08 5.51
C GLN A 204 -15.74 17.23 4.30
N ILE A 205 -16.73 16.66 3.60
CA ILE A 205 -16.48 15.80 2.45
C ILE A 205 -16.37 16.57 1.11
N LYS A 206 -16.90 17.80 1.04
CA LYS A 206 -16.74 18.71 -0.09
C LYS A 206 -15.40 19.43 -0.05
#